data_AF-A0A956IB38-F1
#
_entry.id   AF-A0A956IB38-F1
#
_cell.length_a   1.000
_cell.length_b   1.000
_cell.length_c   1.000
_cell.angle_alpha   90.00
_cell.angle_beta   90.00
_cell.angle_gamma   90.00
#
_symmetry.space_group_name_H-M   'P 1'
#
loop_
_entity.id
_entity.type
_entity.pdbx_description
1 polymer ?
#
loop_
_entity_poly.entity_id
_entity_poly.type
_entity_poly.pdbx_seq_one_letter_code
_entity_poly.pdbx_strand_id
1 'polypeptide(L)'
;GLRELRRRIDEVSGRVGELTLRDRELSMELEHLMEQIDERHRVDLKTVLIDYHSRELPSAEIRERVTELLRLIERMGPINLTAIEEYEEKSQRYTYLKSQKDDLEEALRKLDKAIREMNRESKRMFKEAFVAVNERFKRIFPELFRGGSAELRLTDPNDMLESGIEIIAQPPGKKLGSLELMSGGEKALTAVAMIFAIFQYKPSPFCLLDEVDAPLDEANISRFAQAIRQMTDRSQFIVITHSKRTMEYTDVLYGVTMEEPGISKTVAVELRGDKRPVPGTDRVAVA
;
A
#
# COMPACT_ATOMS: atom_id res chain seq x y z
N GLY A 1 112.92 19.91 43.06
CA GLY A 1 113.20 18.46 43.30
C GLY A 1 112.04 17.60 42.79
N LEU A 2 112.23 16.29 42.52
CA LEU A 2 111.22 15.39 41.91
C LEU A 2 109.78 15.50 42.50
N ARG A 3 109.64 15.83 43.79
CA ARG A 3 108.34 16.09 44.44
C ARG A 3 107.58 17.32 43.91
N GLU A 4 108.31 18.34 43.48
CA GLU A 4 107.79 19.61 42.99
C GLU A 4 107.26 19.50 41.55
N LEU A 5 107.93 18.68 40.72
CA LEU A 5 107.40 18.29 39.41
C LEU A 5 106.13 17.42 39.54
N ARG A 6 106.12 16.48 40.49
CA ARG A 6 104.94 15.65 40.78
C ARG A 6 103.74 16.50 41.21
N ARG A 7 103.96 17.46 42.10
CA ARG A 7 102.92 18.41 42.52
C ARG A 7 102.38 19.25 41.37
N ARG A 8 103.24 19.73 40.44
CA ARG A 8 102.78 20.44 39.23
C ARG A 8 101.99 19.52 38.28
N ILE A 9 102.38 18.26 38.15
CA ILE A 9 101.63 17.28 37.34
C ILE A 9 100.25 17.02 37.96
N ASP A 10 100.17 16.84 39.27
CA ASP A 10 98.90 16.63 39.97
C ASP A 10 97.98 17.86 39.87
N GLU A 11 98.55 19.08 39.97
CA GLU A 11 97.82 20.34 39.84
C GLU A 11 97.31 20.58 38.40
N VAL A 12 98.14 20.31 37.39
CA VAL A 12 97.72 20.37 35.98
C VAL A 12 96.70 19.29 35.67
N SER A 13 96.87 18.07 36.18
CA SER A 13 95.91 16.97 35.99
C SER A 13 94.57 17.26 36.66
N GLY A 14 94.58 17.89 37.85
CA GLY A 14 93.38 18.38 38.52
C GLY A 14 92.65 19.43 37.68
N ARG A 15 93.37 20.42 37.14
CA ARG A 15 92.78 21.44 36.24
C ARG A 15 92.23 20.85 34.94
N VAL A 16 92.91 19.86 34.37
CA VAL A 16 92.40 19.13 33.20
C VAL A 16 91.11 18.37 33.56
N GLY A 17 91.05 17.74 34.72
CA GLY A 17 89.85 17.09 35.23
C GLY A 17 88.66 18.05 35.40
N GLU A 18 88.90 19.19 36.05
CA GLU A 18 87.88 20.26 36.22
C GLU A 18 87.39 20.80 34.87
N LEU A 19 88.31 21.10 33.94
CA LEU A 19 87.93 21.58 32.61
C LEU A 19 87.15 20.54 31.81
N THR A 20 87.49 19.25 31.95
CA THR A 20 86.77 18.16 31.27
C THR A 20 85.35 17.98 31.82
N LEU A 21 85.18 18.14 33.13
CA LEU A 21 83.83 18.13 33.74
C LEU A 21 83.01 19.34 33.26
N ARG A 22 83.63 20.52 33.20
CA ARG A 22 82.98 21.75 32.70
C ARG A 22 82.55 21.64 31.24
N ASP A 23 83.38 21.04 30.41
CA ASP A 23 83.07 20.79 28.99
C ASP A 23 81.88 19.85 28.82
N ARG A 24 81.80 18.79 29.64
CA ARG A 24 80.65 17.88 29.66
C ARG A 24 79.38 18.54 30.15
N GLU A 25 79.45 19.35 31.22
CA GLU A 25 78.30 20.14 31.72
C GLU A 25 77.75 21.04 30.61
N LEU A 26 78.62 21.81 29.96
CA LEU A 26 78.24 22.72 28.87
C LEU A 26 77.70 21.96 27.65
N SER A 27 78.24 20.80 27.33
CA SER A 27 77.77 19.97 26.22
C SER A 27 76.35 19.45 26.46
N MET A 28 76.05 19.01 27.69
CA MET A 28 74.70 18.56 28.05
C MET A 28 73.70 19.71 28.08
N GLU A 29 74.08 20.88 28.59
CA GLU A 29 73.23 22.08 28.55
C GLU A 29 72.91 22.47 27.11
N LEU A 30 73.90 22.41 26.21
CA LEU A 30 73.72 22.73 24.80
C LEU A 30 72.81 21.73 24.10
N GLU A 31 72.97 20.43 24.34
CA GLU A 31 72.07 19.39 23.81
C GLU A 31 70.63 19.62 24.27
N HIS A 32 70.43 19.88 25.56
CA HIS A 32 69.09 20.14 26.10
C HIS A 32 68.44 21.38 25.46
N LEU A 33 69.20 22.47 25.28
CA LEU A 33 68.70 23.68 24.66
C LEU A 33 68.33 23.45 23.18
N MET A 34 69.11 22.64 22.48
CA MET A 34 68.83 22.25 21.11
C MET A 34 67.54 21.44 21.00
N GLU A 35 67.34 20.44 21.87
CA GLU A 35 66.11 19.64 21.90
C GLU A 35 64.88 20.49 22.16
N GLN A 36 64.95 21.42 23.13
CA GLN A 36 63.84 22.33 23.43
C GLN A 36 63.47 23.22 22.23
N ILE A 37 64.47 23.68 21.47
CA ILE A 37 64.23 24.50 20.27
C ILE A 37 63.60 23.66 19.16
N ASP A 38 64.03 22.41 18.97
CA ASP A 38 63.43 21.51 17.99
C ASP A 38 61.98 21.17 18.36
N GLU A 39 61.68 20.85 19.61
CA GLU A 39 60.31 20.57 20.03
C GLU A 39 59.37 21.78 19.86
N ARG A 40 59.84 22.97 20.26
CA ARG A 40 59.02 24.19 20.27
C ARG A 40 58.85 24.81 18.89
N HIS A 41 59.91 24.80 18.08
CA HIS A 41 59.96 25.51 16.81
C HIS A 41 60.00 24.57 15.60
N ARG A 42 60.23 23.26 15.80
CA ARG A 42 60.41 22.24 14.75
C ARG A 42 61.56 22.60 13.81
N VAL A 43 62.66 23.06 14.40
CA VAL A 43 63.83 23.57 13.69
C VAL A 43 65.09 22.98 14.30
N ASP A 44 65.91 22.35 13.45
CA ASP A 44 67.27 21.97 13.82
C ASP A 44 68.19 23.20 13.87
N LEU A 45 68.60 23.57 15.09
CA LEU A 45 69.43 24.73 15.35
C LEU A 45 70.79 24.66 14.65
N LYS A 46 71.39 23.47 14.50
CA LYS A 46 72.71 23.33 13.84
C LYS A 46 72.62 23.71 12.37
N THR A 47 71.62 23.19 11.67
CA THR A 47 71.39 23.49 10.26
C THR A 47 71.05 24.97 10.05
N VAL A 48 70.17 25.53 10.88
CA VAL A 48 69.75 26.93 10.74
C VAL A 48 70.88 27.91 11.06
N LEU A 49 71.71 27.63 12.06
CA LEU A 49 72.85 28.49 12.37
C LEU A 49 73.80 28.56 11.18
N ILE A 50 74.11 27.44 10.53
CA ILE A 50 75.04 27.40 9.38
C ILE A 50 74.45 28.13 8.17
N ASP A 51 73.19 27.84 7.81
CA ASP A 51 72.59 28.35 6.57
C ASP A 51 72.09 29.79 6.68
N TYR A 52 71.86 30.30 7.90
CA TYR A 52 71.20 31.59 8.13
C TYR A 52 72.02 32.58 8.97
N HIS A 53 73.24 32.24 9.43
CA HIS A 53 74.07 33.13 10.28
C HIS A 53 74.35 34.52 9.69
N SER A 54 74.33 34.66 8.37
CA SER A 54 74.65 35.90 7.65
C SER A 54 73.41 36.61 7.09
N ARG A 55 72.20 36.11 7.33
CA ARG A 55 70.97 36.78 6.90
C ARG A 55 70.65 37.94 7.83
N GLU A 56 70.16 39.03 7.24
CA GLU A 56 69.63 40.14 8.01
C GLU A 56 68.45 39.70 8.87
N LEU A 57 68.40 40.21 10.09
CA LEU A 57 67.28 39.96 10.99
C LEU A 57 65.98 40.43 10.31
N PRO A 58 64.88 39.67 10.41
CA PRO A 58 63.62 40.03 9.77
C PRO A 58 63.19 41.44 10.18
N SER A 59 62.63 42.20 9.25
CA SER A 59 62.10 43.54 9.54
C SER A 59 60.96 43.47 10.58
N ALA A 60 60.66 44.59 11.23
CA ALA A 60 59.55 44.66 12.18
C ALA A 60 58.21 44.25 11.53
N GLU A 61 58.00 44.64 10.26
CA GLU A 61 56.83 44.28 9.46
C GLU A 61 56.69 42.77 9.26
N ILE A 62 57.80 42.06 8.98
CA ILE A 62 57.78 40.60 8.81
C ILE A 62 57.39 39.91 10.13
N ARG A 63 57.90 40.39 11.27
CA ARG A 63 57.54 39.82 12.59
C ARG A 63 56.07 40.04 12.94
N GLU A 64 55.55 41.23 12.64
CA GLU A 64 54.13 41.54 12.84
C GLU A 64 53.25 40.65 11.95
N ARG A 65 53.63 40.48 10.69
CA ARG A 65 52.93 39.59 9.75
C ARG A 65 52.93 38.13 10.20
N VAL A 66 54.05 37.62 10.71
CA VAL A 66 54.12 36.26 11.28
C VAL A 66 53.18 36.13 12.48
N THR A 67 53.15 37.12 13.36
CA THR A 67 52.27 37.12 14.54
C THR A 67 50.78 37.15 14.14
N GLU A 68 50.44 37.94 13.12
CA GLU A 68 49.10 37.98 12.54
C GLU A 68 48.72 36.62 11.95
N LEU A 69 49.59 36.01 11.15
CA LEU A 69 49.34 34.70 10.53
C LEU A 69 49.17 33.59 11.59
N LEU A 70 49.98 33.60 12.64
CA LEU A 70 49.84 32.64 13.75
C LEU A 70 48.50 32.81 14.48
N ARG A 71 48.05 34.05 14.73
CA ARG A 71 46.71 34.32 15.30
C ARG A 71 45.58 33.87 14.37
N LEU A 72 45.75 34.05 13.06
CA LEU A 72 44.78 33.56 12.07
C LEU A 72 44.69 32.03 12.07
N ILE A 73 45.83 31.34 12.21
CA ILE A 73 45.88 29.88 12.34
C ILE A 73 45.19 29.42 13.63
N GLU A 74 45.48 30.08 14.76
CA GLU A 74 44.85 29.76 16.04
C GLU A 74 43.33 29.98 16.02
N ARG A 75 42.86 31.02 15.34
CA ARG A 75 41.43 31.30 15.14
C ARG A 75 40.68 30.23 14.34
N MET A 76 41.36 29.46 13.49
CA MET A 76 40.73 28.37 12.73
C MET A 76 40.37 27.17 13.63
N GLY A 77 40.93 27.11 14.84
CA GLY A 77 40.67 26.04 15.79
C GLY A 77 41.36 24.72 15.40
N PRO A 78 41.09 23.64 16.15
CA PRO A 78 41.69 22.34 15.88
C PRO A 78 41.17 21.77 14.55
N ILE A 79 42.09 21.32 13.71
CA ILE A 79 41.76 20.64 12.45
C ILE A 79 41.19 19.27 12.79
N ASN A 80 39.96 19.00 12.35
CA ASN A 80 39.38 17.67 12.47
C ASN A 80 39.93 16.75 11.36
N LEU A 81 40.90 15.91 11.72
CA LEU A 81 41.53 14.98 10.79
C LEU A 81 40.58 13.84 10.34
N THR A 82 39.51 13.53 11.09
CA THR A 82 38.52 12.51 10.72
C THR A 82 37.43 13.04 9.79
N ALA A 83 37.40 14.35 9.52
CA ALA A 83 36.31 14.98 8.78
C ALA A 83 36.17 14.45 7.33
N ILE A 84 37.28 14.07 6.70
CA ILE A 84 37.28 13.51 5.33
C ILE A 84 36.62 12.13 5.34
N GLU A 85 37.03 11.25 6.25
CA GLU A 85 36.47 9.90 6.39
C GLU A 85 34.98 9.95 6.77
N GLU A 86 34.61 10.80 7.73
CA GLU A 86 33.21 11.00 8.12
C GLU A 86 32.34 11.56 6.98
N TYR A 87 32.90 12.44 6.15
CA TYR A 87 32.20 12.97 4.99
C TYR A 87 31.95 11.85 3.97
N GLU A 88 32.96 11.03 3.68
CA GLU A 88 32.83 9.91 2.75
C GLU A 88 31.77 8.91 3.22
N GLU A 89 31.80 8.51 4.49
CA GLU A 89 30.80 7.59 5.07
C GLU A 89 29.38 8.18 4.98
N LYS A 90 29.20 9.44 5.40
CA LYS A 90 27.90 10.11 5.36
C LYS A 90 27.41 10.32 3.94
N SER A 91 28.29 10.63 3.00
CA SER A 91 27.96 10.83 1.59
C SER A 91 27.50 9.53 0.93
N GLN A 92 28.17 8.41 1.23
CA GLN A 92 27.74 7.08 0.77
C GLN A 92 26.37 6.71 1.34
N ARG A 93 26.18 6.89 2.65
CA ARG A 93 24.89 6.63 3.32
C ARG A 93 23.78 7.52 2.77
N TYR A 94 24.05 8.80 2.53
CA TYR A 94 23.11 9.72 1.93
C TYR A 94 22.70 9.26 0.53
N THR A 95 23.66 8.88 -0.30
CA THR A 95 23.41 8.43 -1.68
C THR A 95 22.53 7.18 -1.70
N TYR A 96 22.82 6.21 -0.82
CA TYR A 96 22.01 5.00 -0.66
C TYR A 96 20.58 5.30 -0.19
N LEU A 97 20.41 6.11 0.87
CA LEU A 97 19.08 6.46 1.37
C LEU A 97 18.28 7.28 0.34
N LYS A 98 18.96 8.14 -0.43
CA LYS A 98 18.35 8.90 -1.50
C LYS A 98 17.85 7.99 -2.62
N SER A 99 18.65 7.02 -3.07
CA SER A 99 18.19 6.08 -4.09
C SER A 99 16.99 5.27 -3.61
N GLN A 100 17.01 4.77 -2.36
CA GLN A 100 15.86 4.06 -1.79
C GLN A 100 14.60 4.94 -1.71
N LYS A 101 14.77 6.20 -1.34
CA LYS A 101 13.67 7.15 -1.29
C LYS A 101 13.09 7.39 -2.68
N ASP A 102 13.94 7.63 -3.68
CA ASP A 102 13.53 7.90 -5.04
C ASP A 102 12.80 6.68 -5.65
N ASP A 103 13.29 5.46 -5.38
CA ASP A 103 12.63 4.20 -5.77
C ASP A 103 11.25 4.06 -5.13
N LEU A 104 11.12 4.39 -3.83
CA LEU A 104 9.84 4.32 -3.11
C LEU A 104 8.85 5.36 -3.64
N GLU A 105 9.31 6.58 -3.92
CA GLU A 105 8.47 7.62 -4.53
C GLU A 105 8.01 7.21 -5.93
N GLU A 106 8.86 6.56 -6.73
CA GLU A 106 8.46 6.03 -8.04
C GLU A 106 7.42 4.91 -7.90
N ALA A 107 7.63 3.98 -6.96
CA ALA A 107 6.68 2.91 -6.68
C ALA A 107 5.31 3.46 -6.26
N LEU A 108 5.30 4.49 -5.40
CA LEU A 108 4.07 5.18 -4.98
C LEU A 108 3.33 5.79 -6.18
N ARG A 109 4.05 6.50 -7.06
CA ARG A 109 3.46 7.08 -8.28
C ARG A 109 2.87 6.01 -9.21
N LYS A 110 3.54 4.86 -9.34
CA LYS A 110 3.03 3.72 -10.13
C LYS A 110 1.76 3.13 -9.52
N LEU A 111 1.73 2.95 -8.20
CA LEU A 111 0.55 2.46 -7.49
C LEU A 111 -0.62 3.43 -7.62
N ASP A 112 -0.41 4.73 -7.43
CA ASP A 112 -1.45 5.75 -7.62
C ASP A 112 -2.02 5.73 -9.03
N LYS A 113 -1.16 5.58 -10.04
CA LYS A 113 -1.60 5.46 -11.43
C LYS A 113 -2.45 4.20 -11.64
N ALA A 114 -2.02 3.05 -11.12
CA ALA A 114 -2.78 1.80 -11.22
C ALA A 114 -4.15 1.90 -10.52
N ILE A 115 -4.22 2.52 -9.35
CA ILE A 115 -5.48 2.76 -8.63
C ILE A 115 -6.41 3.66 -9.46
N ARG A 116 -5.88 4.73 -10.08
CA ARG A 116 -6.69 5.62 -10.93
C ARG A 116 -7.23 4.90 -12.17
N GLU A 117 -6.42 4.06 -12.81
CA GLU A 117 -6.85 3.25 -13.95
C GLU A 117 -7.93 2.24 -13.54
N MET A 118 -7.73 1.53 -12.42
CA MET A 118 -8.71 0.60 -11.86
C MET A 118 -10.03 1.31 -11.52
N ASN A 119 -9.97 2.47 -10.85
CA ASN A 119 -11.17 3.24 -10.50
C ASN A 119 -11.93 3.74 -11.74
N ARG A 120 -11.20 4.14 -12.80
CA ARG A 120 -11.82 4.53 -14.07
C ARG A 120 -12.57 3.36 -14.70
N GLU A 121 -11.96 2.17 -14.70
CA GLU A 121 -12.56 0.98 -15.28
C GLU A 121 -13.76 0.49 -14.44
N SER A 122 -13.64 0.48 -13.11
CA SER A 122 -14.75 0.17 -12.19
C SER A 122 -15.94 1.11 -12.40
N LYS A 123 -15.70 2.43 -12.52
CA LYS A 123 -16.77 3.41 -12.82
C LYS A 123 -17.43 3.14 -14.17
N ARG A 124 -16.66 2.78 -15.19
CA ARG A 124 -17.18 2.44 -16.52
C ARG A 124 -18.08 1.20 -16.45
N MET A 125 -17.58 0.10 -15.87
CA MET A 125 -18.31 -1.15 -15.73
C MET A 125 -19.58 -1.00 -14.89
N PHE A 126 -19.49 -0.27 -13.77
CA PHE A 126 -20.65 0.01 -12.94
C PHE A 126 -21.70 0.82 -13.71
N LYS A 127 -21.30 1.88 -14.41
CA LYS A 127 -22.23 2.71 -15.19
C LYS A 127 -22.96 1.89 -16.25
N GLU A 128 -22.22 1.07 -16.99
CA GLU A 128 -22.78 0.17 -18.02
C GLU A 128 -23.79 -0.80 -17.41
N ALA A 129 -23.43 -1.45 -16.30
CA ALA A 129 -24.31 -2.37 -15.59
C ALA A 129 -25.54 -1.65 -15.02
N PHE A 130 -25.37 -0.51 -14.38
CA PHE A 130 -26.45 0.28 -13.78
C PHE A 130 -27.48 0.71 -14.84
N VAL A 131 -27.03 1.26 -15.97
CA VAL A 131 -27.92 1.66 -17.06
C VAL A 131 -28.64 0.44 -17.64
N ALA A 132 -27.93 -0.65 -17.88
CA ALA A 132 -28.53 -1.85 -18.46
C ALA A 132 -29.55 -2.52 -17.53
N VAL A 133 -29.27 -2.57 -16.22
CA VAL A 133 -30.21 -3.10 -15.22
C VAL A 133 -31.40 -2.18 -15.06
N ASN A 134 -31.20 -0.85 -15.01
CA ASN A 134 -32.30 0.13 -14.90
C ASN A 134 -33.27 0.03 -16.09
N GLU A 135 -32.75 -0.09 -17.31
CA GLU A 135 -33.59 -0.26 -18.51
C GLU A 135 -34.38 -1.57 -18.51
N ARG A 136 -33.81 -2.67 -17.99
CA ARG A 136 -34.53 -3.94 -17.84
C ARG A 136 -35.57 -3.87 -16.74
N PHE A 137 -35.23 -3.24 -15.62
CA PHE A 137 -36.15 -3.03 -14.50
C PHE A 137 -37.38 -2.21 -14.93
N LYS A 138 -37.17 -1.14 -15.70
CA LYS A 138 -38.23 -0.33 -16.33
C LYS A 138 -39.18 -1.13 -17.23
N ARG A 139 -38.71 -2.22 -17.85
CA ARG A 139 -39.51 -3.10 -18.72
C ARG A 139 -40.23 -4.20 -17.95
N ILE A 140 -39.52 -4.89 -17.05
CA ILE A 140 -40.03 -6.03 -16.29
C ILE A 140 -41.08 -5.60 -15.27
N PHE A 141 -40.90 -4.43 -14.65
CA PHE A 141 -41.81 -3.96 -13.60
C PHE A 141 -43.26 -3.79 -14.12
N PRO A 142 -43.52 -3.07 -15.24
CA PRO A 142 -44.86 -2.99 -15.82
C PRO A 142 -45.46 -4.34 -16.23
N GLU A 143 -44.65 -5.30 -16.68
CA GLU A 143 -45.11 -6.63 -17.07
C GLU A 143 -45.66 -7.41 -15.85
N LEU A 144 -44.96 -7.33 -14.72
CA LEU A 144 -45.39 -7.96 -13.47
C LEU A 144 -46.58 -7.24 -12.82
N PHE A 145 -46.63 -5.90 -12.87
CA PHE A 145 -47.70 -5.11 -12.24
C PHE A 145 -48.90 -4.81 -13.15
N ARG A 146 -48.86 -5.15 -14.45
CA ARG A 146 -49.83 -4.74 -15.49
C ARG A 146 -49.96 -3.22 -15.60
N GLY A 147 -48.81 -2.55 -15.67
CA GLY A 147 -48.68 -1.10 -15.68
C GLY A 147 -47.87 -0.57 -14.49
N GLY A 148 -47.91 0.74 -14.30
CA GLY A 148 -46.98 1.40 -13.38
C GLY A 148 -45.62 1.68 -14.01
N SER A 149 -44.69 2.19 -13.22
CA SER A 149 -43.32 2.46 -13.63
C SER A 149 -42.37 2.26 -12.47
N ALA A 150 -41.12 1.88 -12.74
CA ALA A 150 -40.10 1.83 -11.71
C ALA A 150 -38.74 2.17 -12.32
N GLU A 151 -37.87 2.77 -11.52
CA GLU A 151 -36.52 3.13 -11.93
C GLU A 151 -35.54 3.10 -10.76
N LEU A 152 -34.26 2.98 -11.10
CA LEU A 152 -33.15 3.10 -10.17
C LEU A 152 -32.61 4.53 -10.22
N ARG A 153 -32.35 5.10 -9.05
CA ARG A 153 -31.64 6.38 -8.90
C ARG A 153 -30.41 6.23 -8.01
N LEU A 154 -29.39 7.00 -8.32
CA LEU A 154 -28.21 7.15 -7.47
C LEU A 154 -28.48 8.26 -6.46
N THR A 155 -28.11 8.04 -5.20
CA THR A 155 -28.20 9.08 -4.16
C THR A 155 -27.25 10.25 -4.46
N ASP A 156 -26.06 9.96 -5.00
CA ASP A 156 -25.12 10.95 -5.50
C ASP A 156 -24.60 10.58 -6.91
N PRO A 157 -25.10 11.24 -7.96
CA PRO A 157 -24.64 11.00 -9.33
C PRO A 157 -23.16 11.34 -9.58
N ASN A 158 -22.54 12.18 -8.74
CA ASN A 158 -21.15 12.62 -8.91
C ASN A 158 -20.14 11.63 -8.33
N ASP A 159 -20.54 10.86 -7.32
CA ASP A 159 -19.71 9.80 -6.73
C ASP A 159 -20.32 8.41 -6.90
N MET A 160 -20.20 7.90 -8.11
CA MET A 160 -20.78 6.62 -8.50
C MET A 160 -20.22 5.38 -7.76
N LEU A 161 -19.05 5.47 -7.12
CA LEU A 161 -18.47 4.34 -6.38
C LEU A 161 -18.98 4.28 -4.93
N GLU A 162 -19.23 5.42 -4.32
CA GLU A 162 -19.68 5.53 -2.92
C GLU A 162 -21.20 5.81 -2.81
N SER A 163 -21.87 6.14 -3.91
CA SER A 163 -23.31 6.40 -3.94
C SER A 163 -24.13 5.15 -3.63
N GLY A 164 -25.17 5.34 -2.82
CA GLY A 164 -26.26 4.37 -2.69
C GLY A 164 -27.11 4.28 -3.96
N ILE A 165 -27.89 3.19 -4.04
CA ILE A 165 -28.89 2.97 -5.10
C ILE A 165 -30.27 2.97 -4.43
N GLU A 166 -31.12 3.88 -4.86
CA GLU A 166 -32.53 3.94 -4.46
C GLU A 166 -33.42 3.31 -5.53
N ILE A 167 -34.36 2.48 -5.08
CA ILE A 167 -35.41 1.90 -5.91
C ILE A 167 -36.64 2.78 -5.79
N ILE A 168 -37.05 3.34 -6.92
CA ILE A 168 -38.25 4.17 -7.01
C ILE A 168 -39.28 3.40 -7.82
N ALA A 169 -40.44 3.15 -7.23
CA ALA A 169 -41.49 2.36 -7.86
C ALA A 169 -42.84 3.08 -7.75
N GLN A 170 -43.64 2.91 -8.78
CA GLN A 170 -45.00 3.42 -8.90
C GLN A 170 -45.90 2.28 -9.39
N PRO A 171 -46.56 1.55 -8.48
CA PRO A 171 -47.61 0.59 -8.83
C PRO A 171 -48.79 1.27 -9.54
N PRO A 172 -49.59 0.53 -10.33
CA PRO A 172 -50.76 1.07 -11.01
C PRO A 172 -51.74 1.71 -10.01
N GLY A 173 -52.14 2.96 -10.29
CA GLY A 173 -53.07 3.71 -9.44
C GLY A 173 -52.47 4.38 -8.20
N LYS A 174 -51.16 4.26 -7.95
CA LYS A 174 -50.46 4.93 -6.84
C LYS A 174 -49.53 6.03 -7.33
N LYS A 175 -49.16 6.94 -6.41
CA LYS A 175 -48.11 7.93 -6.63
C LYS A 175 -46.73 7.28 -6.52
N LEU A 176 -45.78 7.89 -7.21
CA LEU A 176 -44.37 7.50 -7.23
C LEU A 176 -43.76 7.76 -5.84
N GLY A 177 -43.09 6.77 -5.26
CA GLY A 177 -42.60 6.84 -3.88
C GLY A 177 -41.51 5.82 -3.57
N SER A 178 -40.94 5.94 -2.37
CA SER A 178 -39.95 5.00 -1.84
C SER A 178 -40.60 3.64 -1.53
N LEU A 179 -39.79 2.58 -1.58
CA LEU A 179 -40.20 1.21 -1.29
C LEU A 179 -40.93 1.08 0.05
N GLU A 180 -40.56 1.87 1.04
CA GLU A 180 -41.12 1.84 2.41
C GLU A 180 -42.64 2.04 2.44
N LEU A 181 -43.19 2.81 1.49
CA LEU A 181 -44.61 3.16 1.40
C LEU A 181 -45.47 2.09 0.70
N MET A 182 -44.87 1.00 0.23
CA MET A 182 -45.55 -0.07 -0.50
C MET A 182 -46.11 -1.17 0.42
N SER A 183 -47.14 -1.88 -0.04
CA SER A 183 -47.69 -3.04 0.70
C SER A 183 -46.69 -4.21 0.72
N GLY A 184 -46.88 -5.20 1.61
CA GLY A 184 -45.98 -6.36 1.70
C GLY A 184 -45.83 -7.13 0.39
N GLY A 185 -46.95 -7.42 -0.29
CA GLY A 185 -46.94 -8.09 -1.60
C GLY A 185 -46.34 -7.23 -2.72
N GLU A 186 -46.59 -5.91 -2.70
CA GLU A 186 -46.00 -4.98 -3.67
C GLU A 186 -44.48 -4.88 -3.48
N LYS A 187 -43.99 -4.85 -2.24
CA LYS A 187 -42.55 -4.88 -1.92
C LYS A 187 -41.90 -6.16 -2.44
N ALA A 188 -42.52 -7.31 -2.17
CA ALA A 188 -42.02 -8.60 -2.64
C ALA A 188 -41.95 -8.66 -4.17
N LEU A 189 -43.01 -8.27 -4.87
CA LEU A 189 -43.03 -8.30 -6.34
C LEU A 189 -42.05 -7.30 -6.96
N THR A 190 -41.83 -6.14 -6.32
CA THR A 190 -40.81 -5.17 -6.74
C THR A 190 -39.40 -5.73 -6.58
N ALA A 191 -39.12 -6.42 -5.46
CA ALA A 191 -37.84 -7.08 -5.24
C ALA A 191 -37.59 -8.19 -6.29
N VAL A 192 -38.61 -9.00 -6.59
CA VAL A 192 -38.57 -10.01 -7.64
C VAL A 192 -38.28 -9.39 -9.01
N ALA A 193 -38.96 -8.29 -9.36
CA ALA A 193 -38.72 -7.55 -10.59
C ALA A 193 -37.25 -7.08 -10.71
N MET A 194 -36.67 -6.60 -9.60
CA MET A 194 -35.28 -6.17 -9.53
C MET A 194 -34.30 -7.35 -9.71
N ILE A 195 -34.56 -8.47 -9.02
CA ILE A 195 -33.75 -9.69 -9.16
C ILE A 195 -33.78 -10.17 -10.62
N PHE A 196 -34.95 -10.18 -11.27
CA PHE A 196 -35.07 -10.56 -12.68
C PHE A 196 -34.36 -9.59 -13.62
N ALA A 197 -34.39 -8.28 -13.35
CA ALA A 197 -33.63 -7.31 -14.13
C ALA A 197 -32.11 -7.58 -14.09
N ILE A 198 -31.59 -7.89 -12.90
CA ILE A 198 -30.18 -8.27 -12.70
C ILE A 198 -29.88 -9.60 -13.42
N PHE A 199 -30.75 -10.60 -13.25
CA PHE A 199 -30.58 -11.91 -13.87
C PHE A 199 -30.58 -11.85 -15.39
N GLN A 200 -31.43 -11.02 -16.00
CA GLN A 200 -31.40 -10.83 -17.43
C GLN A 200 -30.07 -10.19 -17.87
N TYR A 201 -29.52 -9.24 -17.11
CA TYR A 201 -28.25 -8.58 -17.43
C TYR A 201 -27.09 -9.56 -17.47
N LYS A 202 -26.99 -10.42 -16.46
CA LYS A 202 -25.97 -11.45 -16.37
C LYS A 202 -26.63 -12.79 -16.03
N PRO A 203 -27.06 -13.57 -17.04
CA PRO A 203 -27.77 -14.82 -16.80
C PRO A 203 -26.86 -15.84 -16.10
N SER A 204 -27.34 -16.39 -14.98
CA SER A 204 -26.71 -17.53 -14.31
C SER A 204 -27.15 -18.84 -14.99
N PRO A 205 -26.29 -19.87 -15.08
CA PRO A 205 -26.68 -21.17 -15.64
C PRO A 205 -27.86 -21.81 -14.90
N PHE A 206 -28.00 -21.57 -13.60
CA PHE A 206 -29.15 -21.99 -12.81
C PHE A 206 -29.59 -20.93 -11.78
N CYS A 207 -30.85 -21.00 -11.36
CA CYS A 207 -31.47 -20.15 -10.35
C CYS A 207 -32.33 -21.02 -9.41
N LEU A 208 -32.12 -20.89 -8.09
CA LEU A 208 -32.93 -21.53 -7.06
C LEU A 208 -33.81 -20.47 -6.40
N LEU A 209 -35.12 -20.69 -6.38
CA LEU A 209 -36.10 -19.81 -5.75
C LEU A 209 -36.83 -20.61 -4.68
N ASP A 210 -36.73 -20.18 -3.43
CA ASP A 210 -37.35 -20.85 -2.28
C ASP A 210 -38.50 -20.01 -1.72
N GLU A 211 -39.73 -20.50 -1.87
CA GLU A 211 -40.99 -19.89 -1.42
C GLU A 211 -41.16 -18.39 -1.73
N VAL A 212 -40.54 -17.93 -2.83
CA VAL A 212 -40.55 -16.53 -3.25
C VAL A 212 -41.97 -16.04 -3.60
N ASP A 213 -42.87 -16.97 -3.89
CA ASP A 213 -44.28 -16.73 -4.22
C ASP A 213 -45.22 -16.72 -3.01
N ALA A 214 -44.76 -17.06 -1.80
CA ALA A 214 -45.57 -17.04 -0.58
C ALA A 214 -46.25 -15.69 -0.25
N PRO A 215 -45.62 -14.51 -0.45
CA PRO A 215 -46.27 -13.23 -0.18
C PRO A 215 -47.15 -12.71 -1.34
N LEU A 216 -47.28 -13.47 -2.43
CA LEU A 216 -47.99 -13.05 -3.63
C LEU A 216 -49.43 -13.57 -3.64
N ASP A 217 -50.35 -12.77 -4.19
CA ASP A 217 -51.72 -13.23 -4.46
C ASP A 217 -51.79 -14.10 -5.74
N GLU A 218 -52.90 -14.82 -5.95
CA GLU A 218 -53.06 -15.74 -7.08
C GLU A 218 -52.81 -15.09 -8.47
N ALA A 219 -53.19 -13.81 -8.61
CA ALA A 219 -53.01 -13.07 -9.85
C ALA A 219 -51.53 -12.70 -10.10
N ASN A 220 -50.78 -12.38 -9.04
CA ASN A 220 -49.35 -12.10 -9.08
C ASN A 220 -48.52 -13.37 -9.26
N ILE A 221 -48.92 -14.49 -8.63
CA ILE A 221 -48.27 -15.80 -8.78
C ILE A 221 -48.22 -16.24 -10.24
N SER A 222 -49.35 -16.11 -10.96
CA SER A 222 -49.41 -16.50 -12.38
C SER A 222 -48.46 -15.65 -13.25
N ARG A 223 -48.32 -14.37 -12.93
CA ARG A 223 -47.42 -13.44 -13.65
C ARG A 223 -45.94 -13.73 -13.35
N PHE A 224 -45.64 -14.00 -12.08
CA PHE A 224 -44.32 -14.45 -11.65
C PHE A 224 -43.90 -15.73 -12.37
N ALA A 225 -44.76 -16.75 -12.39
CA ALA A 225 -44.50 -18.02 -13.05
C ALA A 225 -44.32 -17.85 -14.57
N GLN A 226 -45.11 -16.97 -15.21
CA GLN A 226 -44.94 -16.65 -16.62
C GLN A 226 -43.60 -15.94 -16.91
N ALA A 227 -43.18 -15.02 -16.05
CA ALA A 227 -41.89 -14.34 -16.18
C ALA A 227 -40.72 -15.31 -16.05
N ILE A 228 -40.76 -16.25 -15.08
CA ILE A 228 -39.78 -17.34 -14.97
C ILE A 228 -39.72 -18.13 -16.27
N ARG A 229 -40.87 -18.49 -16.84
CA ARG A 229 -40.94 -19.29 -18.07
C ARG A 229 -40.30 -18.60 -19.27
N GLN A 230 -40.35 -17.27 -19.36
CA GLN A 230 -39.66 -16.53 -20.43
C GLN A 230 -38.13 -16.57 -20.30
N MET A 231 -37.61 -16.91 -19.12
CA MET A 231 -36.18 -16.96 -18.83
C MET A 231 -35.60 -18.37 -18.90
N THR A 232 -36.43 -19.42 -19.00
CA THR A 232 -35.97 -20.82 -19.04
C THR A 232 -35.17 -21.16 -20.28
N ASP A 233 -35.24 -20.37 -21.35
CA ASP A 233 -34.44 -20.57 -22.57
C ASP A 233 -32.94 -20.35 -22.35
N ARG A 234 -32.56 -19.60 -21.30
CA ARG A 234 -31.17 -19.21 -21.02
C ARG A 234 -30.64 -19.74 -19.70
N SER A 235 -31.52 -20.06 -18.76
CA SER A 235 -31.17 -20.43 -17.39
C SER A 235 -32.08 -21.55 -16.88
N GLN A 236 -31.54 -22.50 -16.14
CA GLN A 236 -32.33 -23.52 -15.46
C GLN A 236 -32.95 -22.94 -14.17
N PHE A 237 -34.24 -23.14 -13.96
CA PHE A 237 -34.93 -22.69 -12.74
C PHE A 237 -35.33 -23.90 -11.88
N ILE A 238 -34.99 -23.84 -10.60
CA ILE A 238 -35.45 -24.76 -9.55
C ILE A 238 -36.28 -23.92 -8.60
N VAL A 239 -37.56 -24.25 -8.46
CA VAL A 239 -38.49 -23.50 -7.62
C VAL A 239 -39.03 -24.43 -6.54
N ILE A 240 -38.85 -24.04 -5.28
CA ILE A 240 -39.44 -24.69 -4.12
C ILE A 240 -40.69 -23.86 -3.76
N THR A 241 -41.85 -24.49 -3.79
CA THR A 241 -43.13 -23.82 -3.56
C THR A 241 -44.20 -24.81 -3.13
N HIS A 242 -45.17 -24.34 -2.34
CA HIS A 242 -46.42 -25.04 -2.04
C HIS A 242 -47.59 -24.54 -2.91
N SER A 243 -47.35 -23.55 -3.78
CA SER A 243 -48.37 -22.96 -4.66
C SER A 243 -48.68 -23.87 -5.84
N LYS A 244 -49.92 -24.40 -5.87
CA LYS A 244 -50.44 -25.20 -6.98
C LYS A 244 -50.34 -24.46 -8.31
N ARG A 245 -50.56 -23.14 -8.30
CA ARG A 245 -50.45 -22.29 -9.49
C ARG A 245 -49.04 -22.25 -10.04
N THR A 246 -48.02 -22.13 -9.19
CA THR A 246 -46.62 -22.13 -9.65
C THR A 246 -46.24 -23.49 -10.22
N MET A 247 -46.72 -24.58 -9.60
CA MET A 247 -46.50 -25.95 -10.08
C MET A 247 -47.07 -26.20 -11.48
N GLU A 248 -48.15 -25.52 -11.89
CA GLU A 248 -48.74 -25.67 -13.24
C GLU A 248 -47.82 -25.17 -14.38
N TYR A 249 -46.81 -24.34 -14.07
CA TYR A 249 -45.90 -23.75 -15.06
C TYR A 249 -44.54 -24.46 -15.15
N THR A 250 -44.31 -25.53 -14.38
CA THR A 250 -43.05 -26.28 -14.39
C THR A 250 -43.07 -27.45 -15.38
N ASP A 251 -41.88 -27.88 -15.82
CA ASP A 251 -41.75 -29.06 -16.71
C ASP A 251 -41.72 -30.36 -15.90
N VAL A 252 -40.98 -30.36 -14.79
CA VAL A 252 -40.80 -31.50 -13.88
C VAL A 252 -41.09 -31.04 -12.45
N LEU A 253 -41.84 -31.85 -11.71
CA LEU A 253 -42.08 -31.71 -10.29
C LEU A 253 -41.29 -32.76 -9.52
N TYR A 254 -40.55 -32.33 -8.51
CA TYR A 254 -39.95 -33.20 -7.50
C TYR A 254 -40.75 -33.04 -6.21
N GLY A 255 -41.44 -34.09 -5.80
CA GLY A 255 -42.09 -34.17 -4.49
C GLY A 255 -41.13 -34.76 -3.46
N VAL A 256 -41.07 -34.15 -2.28
CA VAL A 256 -40.36 -34.73 -1.13
C VAL A 256 -41.40 -35.29 -0.16
N THR A 257 -41.30 -36.58 0.13
CA THR A 257 -42.16 -37.27 1.10
C THR A 257 -41.33 -37.86 2.24
N MET A 258 -41.96 -38.07 3.39
CA MET A 258 -41.36 -38.65 4.58
C MET A 258 -42.19 -39.87 4.99
N GLU A 259 -41.88 -41.03 4.39
CA GLU A 259 -42.53 -42.31 4.73
C GLU A 259 -42.12 -42.78 6.13
N GLU A 260 -40.85 -42.58 6.49
CA GLU A 260 -40.29 -42.86 7.81
C GLU A 260 -39.87 -41.56 8.50
N PRO A 261 -40.14 -41.38 9.81
CA PRO A 261 -39.76 -40.17 10.52
C PRO A 261 -38.27 -39.86 10.40
N GLY A 262 -37.95 -38.69 9.83
CA GLY A 262 -36.57 -38.23 9.67
C GLY A 262 -35.87 -38.70 8.38
N ILE A 263 -36.51 -39.50 7.53
CA ILE A 263 -35.95 -39.94 6.25
C ILE A 263 -36.76 -39.35 5.10
N SER A 264 -36.15 -38.44 4.34
CA SER A 264 -36.77 -37.83 3.15
C SER A 264 -36.55 -38.71 1.92
N LYS A 265 -37.61 -38.95 1.17
CA LYS A 265 -37.61 -39.68 -0.11
C LYS A 265 -38.16 -38.78 -1.20
N THR A 266 -37.50 -38.77 -2.34
CA THR A 266 -37.87 -37.92 -3.49
C THR A 266 -38.65 -38.73 -4.52
N VAL A 267 -39.77 -38.19 -4.96
CA VAL A 267 -40.56 -38.69 -6.09
C VAL A 267 -40.56 -37.65 -7.20
N ALA A 268 -40.56 -38.07 -8.47
CA ALA A 268 -40.54 -37.16 -9.61
C ALA A 268 -41.73 -37.42 -10.54
N VAL A 269 -42.36 -36.35 -11.00
CA VAL A 269 -43.46 -36.35 -11.96
C VAL A 269 -43.13 -35.38 -13.09
N GLU A 270 -43.25 -35.83 -14.33
CA GLU A 270 -43.06 -35.01 -15.53
C GLU A 270 -44.43 -34.47 -15.97
N LEU A 271 -44.62 -33.15 -15.95
CA LEU A 271 -45.92 -32.51 -16.24
C LEU A 271 -46.08 -32.16 -17.72
N ARG A 272 -44.98 -31.78 -18.38
CA ARG A 272 -44.96 -31.41 -19.80
C ARG A 272 -43.92 -32.24 -20.49
N GLY A 273 -44.37 -33.19 -21.32
CA GLY A 273 -43.52 -34.11 -22.06
C GLY A 273 -42.68 -33.39 -23.10
N ASP A 274 -41.48 -32.95 -22.69
CA ASP A 274 -40.37 -32.76 -23.60
C ASP A 274 -39.37 -33.91 -23.37
N LYS A 275 -39.05 -34.64 -24.42
CA LYS A 275 -38.37 -35.95 -24.39
C LYS A 275 -36.91 -35.88 -23.91
N ARG A 276 -36.64 -35.49 -22.68
CA ARG A 276 -35.31 -35.62 -22.06
C ARG A 276 -35.41 -36.52 -20.83
N PRO A 277 -34.67 -37.64 -20.78
CA PRO A 277 -34.74 -38.54 -19.64
C PRO A 277 -34.23 -37.82 -18.38
N VAL A 278 -35.04 -37.87 -17.32
CA VAL A 278 -34.65 -37.41 -15.98
C VAL A 278 -33.72 -38.48 -15.37
N PRO A 279 -32.47 -38.16 -15.00
CA PRO A 279 -31.56 -39.13 -14.40
C PRO A 279 -31.98 -39.47 -12.96
N GLY A 280 -32.09 -40.75 -12.64
CA GLY A 280 -32.03 -41.24 -11.25
C GLY A 280 -33.34 -41.35 -10.46
N THR A 281 -34.52 -41.39 -11.09
CA THR A 281 -35.80 -41.55 -10.36
C THR A 281 -36.72 -42.63 -10.94
N ASP A 282 -37.40 -43.35 -10.04
CA ASP A 282 -38.51 -44.23 -10.37
C ASP A 282 -39.68 -43.39 -10.90
N ARG A 283 -39.98 -43.56 -12.19
CA ARG A 283 -41.06 -42.83 -12.87
C ARG A 283 -42.41 -43.23 -12.30
N VAL A 284 -43.15 -42.27 -11.74
CA VAL A 284 -44.59 -42.42 -11.51
C VAL A 284 -45.30 -41.65 -12.62
N ALA A 285 -45.81 -42.38 -13.61
CA ALA A 285 -46.66 -41.80 -14.64
C ALA A 285 -48.00 -41.38 -14.00
N VAL A 286 -48.35 -40.11 -14.13
CA VAL A 286 -49.67 -39.62 -13.73
C VAL A 286 -50.62 -39.84 -14.92
N ALA A 287 -51.71 -40.56 -14.66
CA ALA A 287 -52.82 -40.77 -15.59
C ALA A 287 -53.72 -39.53 -15.68
#